data_AF-A0AAD5J5C5-F1
#
_entry.id   AF-A0AAD5J5C5-F1
#
_cell.length_a   1.000
_cell.length_b   1.000
_cell.length_c   1.000
_cell.angle_alpha   90.00
_cell.angle_beta   90.00
_cell.angle_gamma   90.00
#
_symmetry.space_group_name_H-M   'P 1'
#
loop_
_entity.id
_entity.type
_entity.pdbx_description
1 polymer ?
#
loop_
_entity_poly.entity_id
_entity_poly.type
_entity_poly.pdbx_seq_one_letter_code
_entity_poly.pdbx_strand_id
1 'polypeptide(L)'
;MMKDMGFGERWRMWMKSCISTPSLSVLVNGSPTAQFGVERGLRQGNPLSPFQYNIVGEGLSSLFRKAKALGLIKGVVFGDNDVHLTHL
;
A
#
# COMPACT_ATOMS: atom_id res chain seq x y z
N MET A 1 -2.43 3.21 11.71
CA MET A 1 -2.32 1.98 10.90
C MET A 1 -1.09 1.16 11.25
N MET A 2 0.13 1.47 10.79
CA MET A 2 1.30 0.61 11.09
C MET A 2 1.57 0.45 12.59
N LYS A 3 1.31 1.48 13.40
CA LYS A 3 1.40 1.38 14.87
C LYS A 3 0.39 0.34 15.42
N ASP A 4 -0.83 0.35 14.89
CA ASP A 4 -1.92 -0.54 15.33
C ASP A 4 -1.72 -1.98 14.82
N MET A 5 -0.95 -2.16 13.75
CA MET A 5 -0.49 -3.47 13.27
C MET A 5 0.71 -4.02 14.06
N GLY A 6 1.19 -3.31 15.09
CA GLY A 6 2.29 -3.75 15.94
C GLY A 6 3.70 -3.39 15.44
N PHE A 7 3.84 -2.58 14.39
CA PHE A 7 5.16 -2.16 13.92
C PHE A 7 5.83 -1.19 14.89
N GLY A 8 7.06 -1.53 15.29
CA GLY A 8 7.90 -0.70 16.16
C GLY A 8 8.25 0.67 15.55
N GLU A 9 8.58 1.63 16.40
CA GLU A 9 8.89 3.01 15.99
C GLU A 9 10.04 3.09 14.98
N ARG A 10 11.12 2.35 15.24
CA ARG A 10 12.28 2.33 14.34
C ARG A 10 11.94 1.85 12.94
N TRP A 11 11.13 0.80 12.83
CA TRP A 11 10.58 0.37 11.54
C TRP A 11 9.87 1.57 10.94
N ARG A 12 8.78 2.04 11.54
CA ARG A 12 7.93 3.10 10.98
C ARG A 12 8.69 4.33 10.50
N MET A 13 9.75 4.74 11.21
CA MET A 13 10.65 5.81 10.76
C MET A 13 11.36 5.49 9.44
N TRP A 14 11.95 4.31 9.30
CA TRP A 14 12.52 3.86 8.03
C TRP A 14 11.49 3.86 6.90
N MET A 15 10.27 3.39 7.18
CA MET A 15 9.17 3.38 6.20
C MET A 15 8.89 4.78 5.70
N LYS A 16 8.76 5.71 6.64
CA LYS A 16 8.49 7.11 6.38
C LYS A 16 9.61 7.69 5.53
N SER A 17 10.88 7.48 5.88
CA SER A 17 12.01 7.94 5.06
C SER A 17 11.98 7.40 3.63
N CYS A 18 11.58 6.14 3.41
CA CYS A 18 11.48 5.58 2.06
C CYS A 18 10.38 6.20 1.19
N ILE A 19 9.33 6.78 1.78
CA ILE A 19 8.15 7.30 1.05
C ILE A 19 8.03 8.82 1.04
N SER A 20 8.82 9.54 1.87
CA SER A 20 8.57 10.97 2.15
C SER A 20 8.91 11.92 0.99
N THR A 21 9.86 11.57 0.12
CA THR A 21 10.29 12.45 -0.98
C THR A 21 11.16 11.67 -1.99
N PRO A 22 10.58 10.73 -2.77
CA PRO A 22 11.35 10.08 -3.83
C PRO A 22 11.57 11.10 -4.95
N SER A 23 12.83 11.43 -5.22
CA SER A 23 13.24 12.15 -6.42
C SER A 23 14.06 11.19 -7.28
N LEU A 24 13.72 11.07 -8.56
CA LEU A 24 14.32 10.07 -9.45
C LEU A 24 14.62 10.61 -10.84
N SER A 25 15.55 9.92 -11.49
CA SER A 25 15.90 10.08 -12.90
C SER A 25 15.69 8.74 -13.58
N VAL A 26 15.28 8.77 -14.84
CA VAL A 26 15.18 7.57 -15.68
C VAL A 26 16.47 7.46 -16.49
N LEU A 27 17.03 6.27 -16.62
CA LEU A 27 18.15 6.04 -17.53
C LEU A 27 17.61 5.81 -18.94
N VAL A 28 18.01 6.64 -19.89
CA VAL A 28 17.73 6.49 -21.32
C VAL A 28 19.05 6.19 -22.02
N ASN A 29 19.19 4.98 -22.58
CA ASN A 29 20.44 4.48 -23.17
C ASN A 29 21.65 4.59 -22.22
N GLY A 30 21.44 4.34 -20.92
CA GLY A 30 22.48 4.40 -19.89
C GLY A 30 22.74 5.80 -19.33
N SER A 31 22.18 6.85 -19.94
CA SER A 31 22.34 8.24 -19.47
C SER A 31 21.13 8.69 -18.63
N PRO A 32 21.34 9.31 -17.46
CA PRO A 32 20.23 9.79 -16.63
C PRO A 32 19.53 11.01 -17.24
N THR A 33 18.20 11.05 -17.14
CA THR A 33 17.39 12.24 -17.39
C THR A 33 17.53 13.25 -16.25
N ALA A 34 17.00 14.46 -16.46
CA ALA A 34 16.74 15.40 -15.37
C ALA A 34 15.93 14.72 -14.26
N GLN A 35 16.25 15.09 -13.02
CA GLN A 35 15.57 14.55 -11.85
C GLN A 35 14.19 15.16 -11.71
N PHE A 36 13.21 14.36 -11.30
CA PHE A 36 11.86 14.82 -11.02
C PHE A 36 11.31 14.19 -9.75
N GLY A 37 10.41 14.91 -9.09
CA GLY A 37 9.72 14.44 -7.91
C GLY A 37 8.67 13.39 -8.26
N VAL A 38 8.52 12.39 -7.39
CA VAL A 38 7.50 11.34 -7.51
C VAL A 38 6.36 11.64 -6.58
N GLU A 39 5.18 11.86 -7.15
CA GLU A 39 3.96 12.08 -6.36
C GLU A 39 3.23 10.78 -6.02
N ARG A 40 3.39 9.73 -6.85
CA ARG A 40 2.62 8.50 -6.77
C ARG A 40 3.45 7.27 -7.14
N GLY A 41 3.01 6.14 -6.61
CA GLY A 41 3.60 4.84 -6.91
C GLY A 41 4.81 4.51 -6.04
N LEU A 42 5.30 3.29 -6.22
CA LEU A 42 6.49 2.77 -5.55
C LEU A 42 7.59 2.56 -6.57
N ARG A 43 8.84 2.66 -6.12
CA ARG A 43 10.01 2.45 -6.98
C ARG A 43 10.07 0.98 -7.39
N GLN A 44 9.78 0.67 -8.65
CA GLN A 44 9.98 -0.68 -9.19
C GLN A 44 11.45 -1.11 -9.02
N GLY A 45 11.66 -2.38 -8.69
CA GLY A 45 12.99 -2.92 -8.38
C GLY A 45 13.53 -2.54 -6.99
N ASN A 46 12.79 -1.76 -6.18
CA ASN A 46 13.14 -1.58 -4.77
C ASN A 46 12.66 -2.81 -3.97
N PRO A 47 13.56 -3.50 -3.24
CA PRO A 47 13.20 -4.68 -2.46
C PRO A 47 12.15 -4.41 -1.35
N LEU A 48 11.96 -3.15 -0.94
CA LEU A 48 10.95 -2.78 0.06
C LEU A 48 9.55 -2.56 -0.52
N SER A 49 9.42 -2.36 -1.84
CA SER A 49 8.14 -2.03 -2.46
C SER A 49 7.08 -3.12 -2.35
N PRO A 50 7.39 -4.43 -2.45
CA PRO A 50 6.41 -5.49 -2.19
C PRO A 50 5.83 -5.44 -0.77
N PHE A 51 6.67 -5.15 0.22
CA PHE A 51 6.23 -5.05 1.61
C PHE A 51 5.35 -3.82 1.86
N GLN A 52 5.73 -2.67 1.26
CA GLN A 52 4.91 -1.46 1.25
C GLN A 52 3.52 -1.71 0.66
N TYR A 53 3.46 -2.46 -0.45
CA TYR A 53 2.20 -2.83 -1.10
C TYR A 53 1.30 -3.65 -0.18
N ASN A 54 1.83 -4.68 0.48
CA ASN A 54 1.07 -5.51 1.41
C ASN A 54 0.52 -4.72 2.61
N ILE A 55 1.32 -3.80 3.18
CA ILE A 55 0.86 -2.95 4.28
C ILE A 55 -0.34 -2.10 3.84
N VAL A 56 -0.27 -1.48 2.67
CA VAL A 56 -1.37 -0.68 2.14
C VAL A 56 -2.61 -1.55 1.88
N GLY A 57 -2.42 -2.75 1.33
CA GLY A 57 -3.51 -3.72 1.11
C GLY A 57 -4.21 -4.15 2.41
N GLU A 58 -3.47 -4.45 3.48
CA GLU A 58 -4.08 -4.76 4.78
C GLU A 58 -4.76 -3.53 5.38
N GLY A 59 -4.19 -2.35 5.20
CA GLY A 59 -4.81 -1.07 5.57
C GLY A 59 -6.17 -0.87 4.92
N LEU A 60 -6.23 -1.08 3.61
CA LEU A 60 -7.46 -0.98 2.81
C LEU A 60 -8.47 -2.06 3.24
N SER A 61 -8.02 -3.29 3.42
CA SER A 61 -8.87 -4.39 3.92
C SER A 61 -9.49 -4.09 5.28
N SER A 62 -8.72 -3.47 6.17
CA SER A 62 -9.20 -3.03 7.48
C SER A 62 -10.29 -1.96 7.37
N LEU A 63 -10.12 -1.00 6.45
CA LEU A 63 -11.13 0.01 6.17
C LEU A 63 -12.43 -0.61 5.63
N PHE A 64 -12.33 -1.59 4.73
CA PHE A 64 -13.51 -2.29 4.22
C PHE A 64 -14.23 -3.10 5.29
N ARG A 65 -13.51 -3.83 6.15
CA ARG A 65 -14.11 -4.52 7.31
C ARG A 65 -14.87 -3.54 8.21
N LYS A 66 -14.29 -2.38 8.49
CA LYS A 66 -14.93 -1.33 9.29
C LYS A 66 -16.17 -0.75 8.59
N ALA A 67 -16.09 -0.47 7.29
CA ALA A 67 -17.21 0.05 6.51
C ALA A 67 -18.38 -0.95 6.47
N LYS A 68 -18.09 -2.26 6.35
CA LYS A 68 -19.10 -3.33 6.43
C LYS A 68 -19.75 -3.39 7.81
N ALA A 69 -18.96 -3.34 8.88
CA ALA A 69 -19.49 -3.34 10.26
C ALA A 69 -20.39 -2.13 10.56
N LEU A 70 -20.10 -0.99 9.94
CA LEU A 70 -20.94 0.22 10.01
C LEU A 70 -22.14 0.21 9.06
N GLY A 71 -22.31 -0.84 8.24
CA GLY A 71 -23.37 -0.94 7.25
C GLY A 71 -23.24 0.02 6.05
N LEU A 72 -22.07 0.66 5.88
CA LEU A 72 -21.81 1.61 4.78
C LEU A 72 -21.62 0.91 3.44
N ILE A 73 -21.17 -0.34 3.47
CA ILE A 73 -21.03 -1.21 2.29
C ILE A 73 -21.63 -2.57 2.59
N LYS A 74 -22.14 -3.24 1.54
CA LYS A 74 -22.56 -4.64 1.58
C LYS A 74 -21.64 -5.45 0.68
N GLY A 75 -21.25 -6.63 1.14
CA GLY A 75 -20.52 -7.58 0.30
C GLY A 75 -21.46 -8.26 -0.71
N VAL A 76 -20.86 -9.03 -1.61
CA VAL A 76 -21.55 -9.92 -2.55
C VAL A 76 -21.41 -11.35 -2.06
N VAL A 77 -22.50 -12.11 -2.11
CA VAL A 77 -22.50 -13.55 -1.81
C VAL A 77 -22.35 -14.33 -3.11
N PHE A 78 -21.42 -15.29 -3.15
CA PHE A 78 -21.23 -16.16 -4.30
C PHE A 78 -21.49 -17.63 -3.96
N GLY A 79 -22.34 -18.27 -4.77
CA GLY A 79 -22.66 -19.70 -4.71
C GLY A 79 -23.51 -20.10 -3.50
N ASP A 80 -23.89 -21.38 -3.46
CA ASP A 80 -24.72 -21.96 -2.39
C ASP A 80 -23.98 -22.08 -1.05
N ASN A 81 -22.65 -21.86 -1.04
CA ASN A 81 -21.79 -21.94 0.15
C ASN A 81 -21.64 -20.61 0.91
N ASP A 82 -22.44 -19.59 0.58
CA ASP A 82 -22.52 -18.32 1.30
C ASP A 82 -21.15 -17.61 1.45
N VAL A 83 -20.35 -17.55 0.39
CA VAL A 83 -19.05 -16.86 0.41
C VAL A 83 -19.27 -15.35 0.33
N HIS A 84 -19.11 -14.66 1.46
CA HIS A 84 -19.27 -13.21 1.58
C HIS A 84 -18.01 -12.45 1.16
N LEU A 85 -17.97 -11.99 -0.09
CA LEU A 85 -16.86 -11.20 -0.63
C LEU A 85 -17.15 -9.71 -0.46
N THR A 86 -16.26 -8.99 0.22
CA THR A 86 -16.44 -7.53 0.48
C THR A 86 -15.48 -6.70 -0.36
N HIS A 87 -14.28 -7.24 -0.64
CA HIS A 87 -13.23 -6.67 -1.46
C HIS A 87 -12.25 -7.78 -1.87
N LEU A 88 -11.50 -7.58 -2.95
CA LEU A 88 -10.44 -8.49 -3.44
C LEU A 88 -9.08 -8.15 -2.82
#